data_AF-A7T8Y1-F1
#
_entry.id   AF-A7T8Y1-F1
#
_cell.length_a   1.000
_cell.length_b   1.000
_cell.length_c   1.000
_cell.angle_alpha   90.00
_cell.angle_beta   90.00
_cell.angle_gamma   90.00
#
_symmetry.space_group_name_H-M   'P 1'
#
loop_
_entity.id
_entity.type
_entity.pdbx_description
1 polymer ?
#
loop_
_entity_poly.entity_id
_entity_poly.type
_entity_poly.pdbx_seq_one_letter_code
_entity_poly.pdbx_strand_id
1 'polypeptide(L)'
;YSDSGHIQTVDIFGQLTYSDSGHIQTVDIFGQLTYSDSGHIQTVDIFGQLTYSDSGHIRTVDIFRQQLTYSDSGHIQTVDIFGQLTYSDSGHIQTVDIFRQWTYSDSGHNRTVDIFGQWTYSDSGHIQAVDIFRQWTYSDTGHIRTVDIFGQWTYSDSGHIQTTVDIFGQLTYSDSGHIRTVEIFGQLTYSDSGH
;
A
#
# COMPACT_ATOMS: atom_id res chain seq x y z
N TYR A 1 -23.61 -8.06 12.83
CA TYR A 1 -24.86 -7.75 12.10
C TYR A 1 -24.58 -7.91 10.63
N SER A 2 -25.55 -8.34 9.84
CA SER A 2 -25.40 -8.60 8.41
C SER A 2 -26.62 -8.06 7.67
N ASP A 3 -26.40 -7.11 6.77
CA ASP A 3 -27.40 -6.53 5.89
C ASP A 3 -27.05 -6.87 4.43
N SER A 4 -28.06 -6.92 3.57
CA SER A 4 -27.89 -7.17 2.14
C SER A 4 -28.71 -6.15 1.35
N GLY A 5 -28.49 -4.88 1.67
CA GLY A 5 -29.26 -3.73 1.19
C GLY A 5 -28.38 -2.59 0.69
N HIS A 6 -29.02 -1.45 0.41
CA HIS A 6 -28.33 -0.21 0.06
C HIS A 6 -28.31 0.68 1.31
N ILE A 7 -27.14 0.87 1.90
CA ILE A 7 -26.96 1.67 3.11
C ILE A 7 -26.30 2.99 2.74
N GLN A 8 -26.85 4.09 3.23
CA GLN A 8 -26.27 5.40 2.99
C GLN A 8 -25.02 5.62 3.86
N THR A 9 -25.13 5.39 5.16
CA THR A 9 -24.06 5.67 6.12
C THR A 9 -24.07 4.65 7.24
N VAL A 10 -22.89 4.20 7.65
CA VAL A 10 -22.66 3.36 8.82
C VAL A 10 -21.65 4.08 9.72
N ASP A 11 -22.11 4.53 10.90
CA ASP A 11 -21.23 5.13 11.91
C ASP A 11 -20.98 4.14 13.05
N ILE A 12 -19.71 3.88 13.35
CA ILE A 12 -19.31 2.92 14.38
C ILE A 12 -18.50 3.61 15.47
N PHE A 13 -18.98 3.52 16.72
CA PHE A 13 -18.27 4.00 17.90
C PHE A 13 -18.01 2.83 18.87
N GLY A 14 -16.75 2.59 19.22
CA GLY A 14 -16.36 1.55 20.18
C GLY A 14 -15.84 0.26 19.54
N GLN A 15 -16.25 -0.91 20.06
CA GLN A 15 -15.85 -2.23 19.56
C GLN A 15 -17.01 -2.88 18.80
N LEU A 16 -16.78 -3.27 17.55
CA LEU A 16 -17.79 -3.96 16.75
C LEU A 16 -17.17 -5.08 15.89
N THR A 17 -17.99 -6.10 15.61
CA THR A 17 -17.77 -7.03 14.51
C THR A 17 -18.94 -6.94 13.55
N TYR A 18 -18.64 -6.55 12.31
CA TYR A 18 -19.64 -6.26 11.28
C TYR A 18 -19.28 -7.03 10.00
N SER A 19 -20.29 -7.42 9.23
CA SER A 19 -20.07 -8.03 7.91
C SER A 19 -21.17 -7.61 6.96
N ASP A 20 -20.80 -7.23 5.74
CA ASP A 20 -21.74 -6.77 4.73
C ASP A 20 -21.46 -7.42 3.37
N SER A 21 -22.48 -7.41 2.52
CA SER A 21 -22.37 -7.81 1.11
C SER A 21 -23.24 -6.93 0.20
N GLY A 22 -23.65 -5.76 0.69
CA GLY A 22 -24.52 -4.81 0.03
C GLY A 22 -23.75 -3.66 -0.63
N HIS A 23 -24.47 -2.57 -0.87
CA HIS A 23 -23.87 -1.33 -1.35
C HIS A 23 -23.92 -0.28 -0.24
N ILE A 24 -22.76 0.11 0.28
CA ILE A 24 -22.65 1.16 1.29
C ILE A 24 -22.05 2.40 0.66
N GLN A 25 -22.63 3.58 0.91
CA GLN A 25 -22.00 4.82 0.44
C GLN A 25 -20.85 5.24 1.36
N THR A 26 -21.06 5.31 2.67
CA THR A 26 -20.02 5.75 3.62
C THR A 26 -19.98 4.88 4.86
N VAL A 27 -18.77 4.55 5.33
CA VAL A 27 -18.53 3.87 6.61
C VAL A 27 -17.54 4.70 7.43
N ASP A 28 -17.98 5.23 8.57
CA ASP A 28 -17.16 6.04 9.48
C ASP A 28 -16.88 5.27 10.79
N ILE A 29 -15.61 5.15 11.17
CA ILE A 29 -15.19 4.25 12.25
C ILE A 29 -14.36 4.99 13.30
N PHE A 30 -14.92 5.11 14.51
CA PHE A 30 -14.29 5.71 15.68
C PHE A 30 -14.09 4.66 16.80
N GLY A 31 -12.97 3.95 16.78
CA GLY A 31 -12.68 2.91 17.77
C GLY A 31 -11.94 1.68 17.22
N GLN A 32 -12.24 0.51 17.79
CA GLN A 32 -11.68 -0.79 17.40
C GLN A 32 -12.70 -1.57 16.58
N LEU A 33 -12.38 -1.92 15.34
CA LEU A 33 -13.31 -2.65 14.48
C LEU A 33 -12.65 -3.91 13.91
N THR A 34 -13.41 -5.00 13.88
CA THR A 34 -13.16 -6.10 12.96
C THR A 34 -14.28 -6.08 11.91
N TYR A 35 -13.95 -5.75 10.67
CA TYR A 35 -14.93 -5.65 9.59
C TYR A 35 -14.54 -6.55 8.43
N SER A 36 -15.55 -7.18 7.82
CA SER A 36 -15.37 -7.98 6.62
C SER A 36 -16.42 -7.60 5.60
N ASP A 37 -15.98 -7.23 4.39
CA ASP A 37 -16.87 -6.86 3.30
C ASP A 37 -16.65 -7.73 2.06
N SER A 38 -17.72 -7.89 1.30
CA SER A 38 -17.74 -8.52 -0.02
C SER A 38 -18.63 -7.74 -1.01
N GLY A 39 -19.07 -6.54 -0.62
CA GLY A 39 -19.95 -5.67 -1.37
C GLY A 39 -19.22 -4.54 -2.10
N HIS A 40 -19.91 -3.41 -2.22
CA HIS A 40 -19.33 -2.19 -2.80
C HIS A 40 -19.44 -1.05 -1.78
N ILE A 41 -18.31 -0.43 -1.47
CA ILE A 41 -18.26 0.76 -0.61
C ILE A 41 -17.71 1.95 -1.39
N GLN A 42 -18.34 3.12 -1.29
CA GLN A 42 -17.71 4.31 -1.88
C GLN A 42 -16.60 4.86 -0.99
N THR A 43 -16.86 5.06 0.30
CA THR A 43 -15.89 5.69 1.20
C THR A 43 -15.84 4.97 2.55
N VAL A 44 -14.63 4.76 3.05
CA VAL A 44 -14.37 4.21 4.39
C VAL A 44 -13.41 5.14 5.13
N ASP A 45 -13.86 5.76 6.22
CA ASP A 45 -13.07 6.69 7.04
C ASP A 45 -12.79 6.11 8.43
N ILE A 46 -11.52 6.10 8.86
CA ILE A 46 -11.07 5.25 9.97
C ILE A 46 -10.22 6.04 11.01
N PHE A 47 -10.73 6.25 12.25
CA PHE A 47 -10.09 6.92 13.42
C PHE A 47 -10.04 6.09 14.77
N GLY A 48 -8.88 5.57 15.29
CA GLY A 48 -8.84 4.39 16.24
C GLY A 48 -7.86 3.19 16.01
N GLN A 49 -8.29 1.92 16.08
CA GLN A 49 -7.58 0.68 15.58
C GLN A 49 -8.49 -0.20 14.71
N LEU A 50 -8.00 -0.85 13.65
CA LEU A 50 -8.85 -1.61 12.72
C LEU A 50 -8.15 -2.91 12.32
N THR A 51 -8.94 -3.97 12.22
CA THR A 51 -8.64 -5.19 11.47
C THR A 51 -9.71 -5.29 10.40
N TYR A 52 -9.31 -5.19 9.14
CA TYR A 52 -10.24 -5.22 8.03
C TYR A 52 -9.85 -6.25 7.00
N SER A 53 -10.86 -6.90 6.43
CA SER A 53 -10.71 -7.83 5.33
C SER A 53 -11.74 -7.52 4.26
N ASP A 54 -11.30 -7.12 3.08
CA ASP A 54 -12.18 -6.91 1.92
C ASP A 54 -11.95 -7.92 0.82
N SER A 55 -13.04 -8.22 0.12
CA SER A 55 -13.08 -9.00 -1.11
C SER A 55 -13.98 -8.35 -2.16
N GLY A 56 -14.45 -7.13 -1.91
CA GLY A 56 -15.37 -6.36 -2.73
C GLY A 56 -14.68 -5.25 -3.52
N HIS A 57 -15.39 -4.14 -3.67
CA HIS A 57 -14.87 -2.96 -4.37
C HIS A 57 -15.02 -1.73 -3.49
N ILE A 58 -13.91 -1.08 -3.19
CA ILE A 58 -13.91 0.18 -2.45
C ILE A 58 -13.40 1.29 -3.35
N ARG A 59 -14.10 2.42 -3.37
CA ARG A 59 -13.58 3.57 -4.11
C ARG A 59 -12.48 4.30 -3.33
N THR A 60 -12.73 4.63 -2.07
CA THR A 60 -11.78 5.40 -1.26
C THR A 60 -11.71 4.86 0.16
N VAL A 61 -10.48 4.73 0.68
CA VAL A 61 -10.21 4.37 2.07
C VAL A 61 -9.30 5.43 2.68
N ASP A 62 -9.78 6.15 3.70
CA ASP A 62 -9.02 7.17 4.42
C ASP A 62 -8.75 6.73 5.86
N ILE A 63 -7.48 6.77 6.28
CA ILE A 63 -7.03 6.16 7.54
C ILE A 63 -6.19 7.14 8.36
N PHE A 64 -6.62 7.44 9.58
CA PHE A 64 -5.94 8.35 10.51
C PHE A 64 -5.61 7.64 11.84
N ARG A 65 -4.42 7.02 11.99
CA ARG A 65 -4.19 5.98 13.03
C ARG A 65 -2.76 5.84 13.57
N GLN A 66 -2.60 5.16 14.72
CA GLN A 66 -1.30 4.70 15.26
C GLN A 66 -0.92 3.27 14.85
N GLN A 67 -1.86 2.36 14.59
CA GLN A 67 -1.58 1.00 14.13
C GLN A 67 -2.84 0.38 13.49
N LEU A 68 -2.67 -0.25 12.33
CA LEU A 68 -3.73 -0.92 11.57
C LEU A 68 -3.18 -2.22 10.99
N THR A 69 -4.05 -3.23 10.87
CA THR A 69 -3.82 -4.44 10.07
C THR A 69 -4.92 -4.54 9.04
N TYR A 70 -4.58 -4.37 7.77
CA TYR A 70 -5.53 -4.39 6.67
C TYR A 70 -5.18 -5.51 5.70
N SER A 71 -6.18 -6.24 5.23
CA SER A 71 -6.04 -7.25 4.19
C SER A 71 -7.08 -7.04 3.09
N ASP A 72 -6.66 -6.92 1.85
CA ASP A 72 -7.58 -6.86 0.71
C ASP A 72 -7.26 -7.91 -0.36
N SER A 73 -8.32 -8.34 -1.02
CA SER A 73 -8.33 -9.25 -2.15
C SER A 73 -9.26 -8.77 -3.28
N GLY A 74 -9.83 -7.58 -3.12
CA GLY A 74 -10.77 -6.91 -4.01
C GLY A 74 -10.11 -5.85 -4.88
N HIS A 75 -10.84 -4.77 -5.14
CA HIS A 75 -10.36 -3.68 -5.96
C HIS A 75 -10.58 -2.35 -5.25
N ILE A 76 -9.49 -1.63 -5.01
CA ILE A 76 -9.54 -0.30 -4.41
C ILE A 76 -9.10 0.74 -5.44
N GLN A 77 -9.80 1.86 -5.50
CA GLN A 77 -9.35 2.97 -6.34
C GLN A 77 -8.30 3.83 -5.62
N THR A 78 -8.58 4.26 -4.40
CA THR A 78 -7.66 5.14 -3.65
C THR A 78 -7.57 4.73 -2.19
N VAL A 79 -6.35 4.73 -1.66
CA VAL A 79 -6.07 4.52 -0.24
C VAL A 79 -5.18 5.65 0.27
N ASP A 80 -5.68 6.45 1.20
CA ASP A 80 -4.94 7.55 1.83
C ASP A 80 -4.69 7.26 3.31
N ILE A 81 -3.43 7.24 3.73
CA ILE A 81 -3.06 6.80 5.09
C ILE A 81 -2.14 7.80 5.79
N PHE A 82 -2.57 8.21 6.98
CA PHE A 82 -1.87 9.09 7.89
C PHE A 82 -1.61 8.37 9.22
N GLY A 83 -0.47 7.69 9.37
CA GLY A 83 -0.27 6.87 10.56
C GLY A 83 0.88 5.87 10.56
N GLN A 84 0.81 4.89 11.47
CA GLN A 84 1.53 3.62 11.30
C GLN A 84 0.58 2.52 10.84
N LEU A 85 1.04 1.70 9.90
CA LEU A 85 0.24 0.66 9.28
C LEU A 85 1.07 -0.62 9.08
N THR A 86 0.40 -1.76 9.18
CA THR A 86 0.79 -3.02 8.55
C THR A 86 -0.31 -3.39 7.56
N TYR A 87 0.04 -3.65 6.32
CA TYR A 87 -0.94 -3.89 5.26
C TYR A 87 -0.49 -5.06 4.40
N SER A 88 -1.48 -5.84 3.96
CA SER A 88 -1.28 -6.89 2.99
C SER A 88 -2.34 -6.80 1.89
N ASP A 89 -1.93 -6.81 0.64
CA ASP A 89 -2.87 -6.86 -0.49
C ASP A 89 -2.54 -7.98 -1.48
N SER A 90 -3.60 -8.47 -2.09
CA SER A 90 -3.61 -9.47 -3.15
C SER A 90 -4.54 -9.08 -4.30
N GLY A 91 -5.15 -7.90 -4.21
CA GLY A 91 -6.11 -7.33 -5.16
C GLY A 91 -5.48 -6.33 -6.13
N HIS A 92 -6.28 -5.35 -6.55
CA HIS A 92 -5.79 -4.26 -7.40
C HIS A 92 -6.07 -2.92 -6.74
N ILE A 93 -5.03 -2.13 -6.55
CA ILE A 93 -5.14 -0.75 -6.07
C ILE A 93 -4.66 0.21 -7.15
N GLN A 94 -5.45 1.24 -7.44
CA GLN A 94 -5.03 2.24 -8.42
C GLN A 94 -4.05 3.25 -7.79
N THR A 95 -4.35 3.80 -6.62
CA THR A 95 -3.49 4.81 -5.99
C THR A 95 -3.39 4.56 -4.49
N VAL A 96 -2.17 4.65 -3.97
CA VAL A 96 -1.89 4.55 -2.54
C VAL A 96 -1.03 5.75 -2.13
N ASP A 97 -1.55 6.59 -1.24
CA ASP A 97 -0.85 7.76 -0.69
C ASP A 97 -0.58 7.57 0.80
N ILE A 98 0.68 7.78 1.20
CA ILE A 98 1.17 7.34 2.52
C ILE A 98 1.95 8.42 3.24
N PHE A 99 1.60 8.67 4.51
CA PHE A 99 2.32 9.58 5.39
C PHE A 99 2.73 8.90 6.71
N ARG A 100 4.05 8.93 7.00
CA ARG A 100 4.79 8.57 8.23
C ARG A 100 5.54 7.24 8.26
N GLN A 101 4.94 6.12 8.68
CA GLN A 101 5.66 4.86 8.98
C GLN A 101 4.86 3.63 8.56
N TRP A 102 5.46 2.65 7.88
CA TRP A 102 4.71 1.44 7.46
C TRP A 102 5.63 0.21 7.32
N THR A 103 5.02 -0.98 7.43
CA THR A 103 5.45 -2.26 6.82
C THR A 103 4.39 -2.81 5.84
N TYR A 104 4.68 -2.86 4.54
CA TYR A 104 3.72 -3.28 3.51
C TYR A 104 4.14 -4.59 2.85
N SER A 105 3.15 -5.41 2.48
CA SER A 105 3.34 -6.58 1.64
C SER A 105 2.29 -6.64 0.55
N ASP A 106 2.69 -6.76 -0.71
CA ASP A 106 1.76 -6.92 -1.84
C ASP A 106 2.10 -8.08 -2.75
N SER A 107 1.05 -8.60 -3.34
CA SER A 107 1.06 -9.68 -4.33
C SER A 107 0.11 -9.38 -5.49
N GLY A 108 -0.44 -8.18 -5.53
CA GLY A 108 -1.47 -7.69 -6.45
C GLY A 108 -0.92 -6.75 -7.52
N HIS A 109 -1.77 -5.82 -7.98
CA HIS A 109 -1.38 -4.82 -8.97
C HIS A 109 -1.62 -3.41 -8.45
N ASN A 110 -0.53 -2.66 -8.31
CA ASN A 110 -0.54 -1.26 -7.95
C ASN A 110 -0.21 -0.38 -9.15
N ARG A 111 -0.99 0.69 -9.38
CA ARG A 111 -0.66 1.63 -10.46
C ARG A 111 0.29 2.73 -10.00
N THR A 112 -0.05 3.42 -8.92
CA THR A 112 0.74 4.51 -8.37
C THR A 112 0.82 4.39 -6.86
N VAL A 113 2.01 4.57 -6.31
CA VAL A 113 2.26 4.54 -4.87
C VAL A 113 3.15 5.71 -4.49
N ASP A 114 2.62 6.63 -3.69
CA ASP A 114 3.31 7.85 -3.24
C ASP A 114 3.55 7.80 -1.72
N ILE A 115 4.80 7.91 -1.28
CA ILE A 115 5.17 7.75 0.14
C ILE A 115 6.03 8.89 0.68
N PHE A 116 5.61 9.39 1.84
CA PHE A 116 6.31 10.39 2.62
C PHE A 116 6.61 9.86 4.03
N GLY A 117 7.80 9.29 4.26
CA GLY A 117 8.09 8.69 5.56
C GLY A 117 9.26 7.73 5.66
N GLN A 118 9.20 6.86 6.67
CA GLN A 118 10.04 5.68 6.80
C GLN A 118 9.24 4.44 6.41
N TRP A 119 9.80 3.58 5.58
CA TRP A 119 9.06 2.41 5.10
C TRP A 119 9.90 1.13 5.02
N THR A 120 9.26 -0.01 5.28
CA THR A 120 9.69 -1.34 4.83
C THR A 120 8.63 -1.92 3.90
N TYR A 121 9.01 -2.37 2.72
CA TYR A 121 8.08 -2.89 1.73
C TYR A 121 8.58 -4.21 1.13
N SER A 122 7.65 -5.10 0.84
CA SER A 122 7.90 -6.30 0.08
C SER A 122 6.82 -6.50 -0.98
N ASP A 123 7.18 -6.70 -2.23
CA ASP A 123 6.22 -7.01 -3.30
C ASP A 123 6.62 -8.22 -4.11
N SER A 124 5.58 -8.86 -4.63
CA SER A 124 5.65 -10.02 -5.53
C SER A 124 4.73 -9.84 -6.74
N GLY A 125 4.09 -8.67 -6.88
CA GLY A 125 3.13 -8.28 -7.89
C GLY A 125 3.70 -7.34 -8.95
N HIS A 126 2.87 -6.43 -9.46
CA HIS A 126 3.27 -5.43 -10.45
C HIS A 126 2.96 -4.01 -9.94
N ILE A 127 3.95 -3.12 -9.99
CA ILE A 127 3.78 -1.69 -9.73
C ILE A 127 4.13 -0.88 -10.98
N GLN A 128 3.27 0.06 -11.37
CA GLN A 128 3.60 0.94 -12.51
C GLN A 128 4.53 2.09 -12.10
N ALA A 129 4.21 2.84 -11.06
CA ALA A 129 5.00 3.99 -10.62
C ALA A 129 5.06 4.05 -9.10
N VAL A 130 6.23 4.46 -8.59
CA VAL A 130 6.50 4.61 -7.16
C VAL A 130 7.28 5.90 -6.94
N ASP A 131 6.72 6.83 -6.15
CA ASP A 131 7.35 8.11 -5.80
C ASP A 131 7.60 8.19 -4.29
N ILE A 132 8.86 8.38 -3.88
CA ILE A 132 9.24 8.19 -2.47
C ILE A 132 10.13 9.29 -1.91
N PHE A 133 9.80 9.71 -0.69
CA PHE A 133 10.50 10.73 0.06
C PHE A 133 10.95 10.23 1.45
N ARG A 134 12.25 10.42 1.74
CA ARG A 134 13.00 10.25 3.01
C ARG A 134 13.78 8.94 3.20
N GLN A 135 13.18 7.87 3.74
CA GLN A 135 13.93 6.66 4.12
C GLN A 135 13.14 5.39 3.82
N TRP A 136 13.77 4.40 3.21
CA TRP A 136 13.06 3.18 2.82
C TRP A 136 13.98 1.95 2.77
N THR A 137 13.39 0.79 3.03
CA THR A 137 13.94 -0.54 2.77
C THR A 137 12.95 -1.31 1.91
N TYR A 138 13.40 -1.85 0.79
CA TYR A 138 12.55 -2.57 -0.17
C TYR A 138 13.13 -3.90 -0.56
N SER A 139 12.24 -4.88 -0.73
CA SER A 139 12.53 -6.15 -1.36
C SER A 139 11.50 -6.44 -2.44
N ASP A 140 11.93 -6.64 -3.69
CA ASP A 140 11.04 -7.11 -4.76
C ASP A 140 11.34 -8.56 -5.17
N THR A 141 10.27 -9.22 -5.60
CA THR A 141 10.34 -10.36 -6.51
C THR A 141 9.47 -10.18 -7.76
N GLY A 142 8.87 -9.00 -7.95
CA GLY A 142 7.86 -8.66 -8.96
C GLY A 142 8.36 -7.75 -10.09
N HIS A 143 7.47 -6.90 -10.59
CA HIS A 143 7.72 -6.01 -11.73
C HIS A 143 7.42 -4.54 -11.42
N ILE A 144 8.44 -3.68 -11.52
CA ILE A 144 8.26 -2.23 -11.46
C ILE A 144 8.66 -1.57 -12.77
N ARG A 145 7.90 -0.56 -13.23
CA ARG A 145 8.28 0.19 -14.45
C ARG A 145 9.14 1.41 -14.15
N THR A 146 8.71 2.22 -13.19
CA THR A 146 9.35 3.51 -12.86
C THR A 146 9.40 3.68 -11.35
N VAL A 147 10.54 4.17 -10.85
CA VAL A 147 10.74 4.48 -9.44
C VAL A 147 11.51 5.80 -9.31
N ASP A 148 10.91 6.78 -8.62
CA ASP A 148 11.53 8.07 -8.31
C ASP A 148 11.76 8.18 -6.80
N ILE A 149 13.01 8.40 -6.38
CA ILE A 149 13.41 8.35 -4.97
C ILE A 149 14.18 9.60 -4.55
N PHE A 150 13.79 10.15 -3.40
CA PHE A 150 14.46 11.27 -2.73
C PHE A 150 14.82 10.90 -1.29
N GLY A 151 16.09 10.58 -1.01
CA GLY A 151 16.56 10.32 0.36
C GLY A 151 17.57 9.19 0.54
N GLN A 152 17.39 8.40 1.59
CA GLN A 152 18.34 7.38 2.07
C GLN A 152 17.76 5.98 1.89
N TRP A 153 18.54 5.07 1.30
CA TRP A 153 17.89 3.90 0.74
C TRP A 153 18.66 2.58 0.71
N THR A 154 17.90 1.50 0.88
CA THR A 154 18.33 0.09 0.73
C THR A 154 17.31 -0.67 -0.10
N TYR A 155 17.75 -1.22 -1.22
CA TYR A 155 16.92 -1.96 -2.16
C TYR A 155 17.54 -3.32 -2.45
N SER A 156 16.71 -4.36 -2.44
CA SER A 156 17.07 -5.71 -2.86
C SER A 156 16.06 -6.18 -3.89
N ASP A 157 16.51 -6.72 -5.00
CA ASP A 157 15.63 -7.19 -6.07
C ASP A 157 16.05 -8.52 -6.66
N SER A 158 15.04 -9.29 -7.03
CA SER A 158 15.14 -10.56 -7.72
C SER A 158 14.15 -10.69 -8.89
N GLY A 159 13.44 -9.61 -9.22
CA GLY A 159 12.47 -9.44 -10.30
C GLY A 159 13.01 -8.61 -11.49
N HIS A 160 12.14 -7.85 -12.15
CA HIS A 160 12.53 -7.03 -13.31
C HIS A 160 12.05 -5.57 -13.22
N ILE A 161 12.98 -4.62 -13.35
CA ILE A 161 12.69 -3.17 -13.42
C ILE A 161 12.82 -2.67 -14.85
N GLN A 162 11.73 -2.21 -15.45
CA GLN A 162 11.68 -2.11 -16.91
C GLN A 162 12.07 -0.77 -17.55
N THR A 163 12.23 0.36 -16.86
CA THR A 163 12.59 1.57 -17.62
C THR A 163 13.42 2.63 -16.93
N THR A 164 13.13 3.07 -15.70
CA THR A 164 13.90 4.19 -15.11
C THR A 164 13.87 4.15 -13.59
N VAL A 165 15.03 4.34 -12.96
CA VAL A 165 15.16 4.56 -11.52
C VAL A 165 15.91 5.88 -11.34
N ASP A 166 15.24 6.92 -10.86
CA ASP A 166 15.83 8.24 -10.62
C ASP A 166 16.04 8.45 -9.12
N ILE A 167 17.29 8.68 -8.70
CA ILE A 167 17.65 8.72 -7.27
C ILE A 167 18.36 10.00 -6.92
N PHE A 168 17.82 10.70 -5.93
CA PHE A 168 18.43 11.87 -5.31
C PHE A 168 18.77 11.56 -3.84
N GLY A 169 20.00 11.12 -3.57
CA GLY A 169 20.46 10.84 -2.20
C GLY A 169 21.48 9.70 -2.06
N GLN A 170 21.23 8.73 -1.17
CA GLN A 170 22.13 7.58 -0.99
C GLN A 170 21.34 6.28 -1.25
N LEU A 171 21.88 5.42 -2.11
CA LEU A 171 21.34 4.11 -2.45
C LEU A 171 22.33 3.01 -2.08
N THR A 172 21.85 1.99 -1.36
CA THR A 172 22.44 0.66 -1.32
C THR A 172 21.55 -0.28 -2.12
N TYR A 173 22.10 -0.94 -3.14
CA TYR A 173 21.36 -1.74 -4.09
C TYR A 173 21.99 -3.12 -4.23
N SER A 174 21.15 -4.15 -4.14
CA SER A 174 21.52 -5.54 -4.38
C SER A 174 20.61 -6.13 -5.45
N ASP A 175 21.20 -6.63 -6.54
CA ASP A 175 20.47 -7.28 -7.63
C ASP A 175 20.70 -8.79 -7.73
N SER A 176 19.68 -9.44 -8.26
CA SER A 176 19.76 -10.73 -8.95
C SER A 176 18.86 -10.78 -10.22
N GLY A 177 18.24 -9.65 -10.59
CA GLY A 177 17.30 -9.47 -11.69
C GLY A 177 17.82 -8.60 -12.84
N HIS A 178 16.93 -7.90 -13.55
CA HIS A 178 17.30 -7.03 -14.68
C HIS A 178 16.76 -5.61 -14.52
N ILE A 179 17.66 -4.62 -14.56
CA ILE A 179 17.32 -3.20 -14.71
C ILE A 179 17.75 -2.69 -16.08
N ARG A 180 16.90 -1.87 -16.70
CA ARG A 180 17.22 -1.24 -17.98
C ARG A 180 18.01 0.05 -17.88
N THR A 181 17.67 0.94 -16.95
CA THR A 181 18.31 2.27 -16.80
C THR A 181 18.21 2.74 -15.36
N VAL A 182 19.30 3.31 -14.85
CA VAL A 182 19.41 3.89 -13.50
C VAL A 182 20.12 5.22 -13.62
N GLU A 183 19.51 6.29 -13.09
CA GLU A 183 20.11 7.61 -12.98
C GLU A 183 20.25 7.99 -11.50
N ILE A 184 21.47 8.32 -11.08
CA ILE A 184 21.77 8.59 -9.67
C ILE A 184 22.43 9.95 -9.52
N PHE A 185 21.73 10.82 -8.81
CA PHE A 185 22.18 12.11 -8.33
C PHE A 185 22.51 11.99 -6.84
N GLY A 186 23.59 11.28 -6.53
CA GLY A 186 23.83 10.82 -5.17
C GLY A 186 25.01 9.87 -5.02
N GLN A 187 24.99 9.09 -3.94
CA GLN A 187 25.95 8.01 -3.70
C GLN A 187 25.29 6.65 -3.94
N LEU A 188 25.99 5.75 -4.63
CA LEU A 188 25.58 4.38 -4.90
C LEU A 188 26.55 3.40 -4.25
N THR A 189 26.00 2.43 -3.53
CA THR A 189 26.65 1.16 -3.21
C THR A 189 25.90 0.07 -3.94
N TYR A 190 26.58 -0.68 -4.81
CA TYR A 190 25.96 -1.69 -5.67
C TYR A 190 26.63 -3.05 -5.48
N SER A 191 25.83 -4.09 -5.33
CA SER A 191 26.26 -5.49 -5.37
C SER A 191 25.38 -6.29 -6.31
N ASP A 192 26.02 -7.02 -7.23
CA ASP A 192 25.36 -7.96 -8.15
C ASP A 192 25.77 -9.38 -7.77
N SER A 193 24.79 -10.27 -7.71
CA SER A 193 25.00 -11.71 -7.49
C SER A 193 24.50 -12.57 -8.65
N GLY A 194 24.00 -11.94 -9.73
CA GLY A 194 23.54 -12.60 -10.94
C GLY A 194 24.68 -13.18 -11.79
N HIS A 195 24.43 -14.36 -12.35
CA HIS A 195 25.26 -15.01 -13.37
C HIS A 195 24.70 -14.78 -14.77
#